data_AF-I4INU9-F1
#
_entry.id   AF-I4INU9-F1
#
_cell.length_a   1.000
_cell.length_b   1.000
_cell.length_c   1.000
_cell.angle_alpha   90.00
_cell.angle_beta   90.00
_cell.angle_gamma   90.00
#
_symmetry.space_group_name_H-M   'P 1'
#
loop_
_entity.id
_entity.type
_entity.pdbx_description
1 polymer ?
#
loop_
_entity_poly.entity_id
_entity_poly.type
_entity_poly.pdbx_seq_one_letter_code
_entity_poly.pdbx_strand_id
1 'polypeptide(L)'
;MSFVLLRSNVFIRNARKIIKKQPSFAQNIQDTLELLQIDPFQPRLRTHKLKGELKESYACNAGYDLRIIFKFVDHENQQAILLESLGTHDEVY
;
A
#
# COMPACT_ATOMS: atom_id res chain seq x y z
N MET A 1 -18.61 2.84 -1.58
CA MET A 1 -18.14 1.49 -1.19
C MET A 1 -16.72 1.66 -0.66
N SER A 2 -16.37 0.99 0.42
CA SER A 2 -15.01 1.04 0.99
C SER A 2 -14.35 -0.33 0.89
N PHE A 3 -13.08 -0.39 0.55
CA PHE A 3 -12.31 -1.63 0.52
C PHE A 3 -11.96 -2.10 1.93
N VAL A 4 -11.97 -3.41 2.17
CA VAL A 4 -11.33 -3.97 3.37
C VAL A 4 -9.82 -4.03 3.15
N LEU A 5 -9.02 -3.59 4.13
CA LEU A 5 -7.56 -3.66 4.04
C LEU A 5 -7.03 -4.89 4.78
N LEU A 6 -6.52 -5.86 4.02
CA LEU A 6 -5.83 -7.03 4.55
C LEU A 6 -4.32 -6.76 4.57
N ARG A 7 -3.65 -7.09 5.67
CA ARG A 7 -2.22 -6.78 5.86
C ARG A 7 -1.39 -8.06 5.82
N SER A 8 -0.45 -8.17 4.89
CA SER A 8 0.51 -9.26 4.91
C SER A 8 1.50 -9.11 6.08
N ASN A 9 2.10 -10.22 6.52
CA ASN A 9 3.18 -10.18 7.51
C ASN A 9 4.39 -9.36 7.02
N VAL A 10 4.66 -9.38 5.70
CA VAL A 10 5.74 -8.61 5.08
C VAL A 10 5.47 -7.12 5.19
N PHE A 11 4.25 -6.69 4.85
CA PHE A 11 3.82 -5.30 4.99
C PHE A 11 3.96 -4.81 6.44
N ILE A 12 3.45 -5.57 7.42
CA ILE A 12 3.53 -5.21 8.84
C ILE A 12 4.99 -5.07 9.29
N ARG A 13 5.85 -6.03 8.91
CA ARG A 13 7.27 -6.00 9.26
C ARG A 13 7.97 -4.77 8.68
N ASN A 14 7.75 -4.47 7.40
CA ASN A 14 8.40 -3.34 6.75
C ASN A 14 7.89 -2.00 7.28
N ALA A 15 6.58 -1.86 7.49
CA ALA A 15 5.98 -0.67 8.11
C ALA A 15 6.58 -0.41 9.50
N ARG A 16 6.70 -1.43 10.34
CA ARG A 16 7.35 -1.32 11.65
C ARG A 16 8.81 -0.86 11.53
N LYS A 17 9.58 -1.41 10.58
CA LYS A 17 10.98 -1.04 10.34
C LYS A 17 11.10 0.43 9.94
N ILE A 18 10.25 0.88 9.01
CA ILE A 18 10.24 2.26 8.48
C ILE A 18 9.84 3.25 9.59
N ILE A 19 8.74 2.98 10.29
CA ILE A 19 8.27 3.85 11.38
C ILE A 19 9.28 3.92 12.52
N LYS A 20 9.95 2.80 12.85
CA LYS A 20 11.01 2.79 13.88
C LYS A 20 12.20 3.68 13.48
N LYS A 21 12.56 3.70 12.18
CA LYS A 21 13.66 4.53 11.67
C LYS A 21 13.26 6.00 11.56
N GLN A 22 12.03 6.27 11.14
CA GLN A 22 11.50 7.61 10.93
C GLN A 22 10.03 7.70 11.37
N PRO A 23 9.77 8.06 12.64
CA PRO A 23 8.41 8.08 13.19
C PRO A 23 7.44 9.02 12.47
N SER A 24 7.95 10.09 11.85
CA SER A 24 7.12 11.05 11.10
C SER A 24 6.42 10.44 9.88
N PHE A 25 6.86 9.27 9.41
CA PHE A 25 6.19 8.56 8.31
C PHE A 25 4.91 7.84 8.74
N ALA A 26 4.68 7.63 10.05
CA ALA A 26 3.49 6.96 10.54
C ALA A 26 2.20 7.64 10.07
N GLN A 27 2.14 8.98 10.13
CA GLN A 27 0.96 9.73 9.71
C GLN A 27 0.71 9.59 8.20
N ASN A 28 1.76 9.73 7.37
CA ASN A 28 1.59 9.60 5.91
C ASN A 28 1.13 8.20 5.50
N ILE A 29 1.65 7.16 6.16
CA ILE A 29 1.20 5.77 5.92
C ILE A 29 -0.27 5.65 6.30
N GLN A 30 -0.67 6.15 7.48
CA GLN A 30 -2.06 6.10 7.94
C GLN A 30 -3.00 6.82 6.97
N ASP A 31 -2.70 8.05 6.58
CA ASP A 31 -3.50 8.85 5.63
C ASP A 31 -3.64 8.13 4.28
N THR A 32 -2.55 7.49 3.83
CA THR A 32 -2.55 6.71 2.58
C THR A 32 -3.44 5.48 2.67
N LEU A 33 -3.44 4.79 3.81
CA LEU A 33 -4.32 3.64 4.04
C LEU A 33 -5.80 4.07 4.05
N GLU A 34 -6.12 5.20 4.67
CA GLU A 34 -7.49 5.74 4.66
C GLU A 34 -7.95 6.08 3.24
N LEU A 35 -7.09 6.69 2.43
CA LEU A 35 -7.39 6.95 1.01
C LEU A 35 -7.58 5.66 0.21
N LEU A 36 -6.71 4.65 0.39
CA LEU A 36 -6.85 3.34 -0.27
C LEU A 36 -8.18 2.67 0.09
N GLN A 37 -8.64 2.83 1.34
CA GLN A 37 -9.90 2.27 1.80
C GLN A 37 -11.10 2.89 1.08
N ILE A 38 -11.03 4.19 0.77
CA ILE A 38 -12.12 4.93 0.14
C ILE A 38 -12.09 4.76 -1.38
N ASP A 39 -10.94 5.06 -1.99
CA ASP A 39 -10.75 4.98 -3.43
C ASP A 39 -9.24 4.83 -3.76
N PRO A 40 -8.81 3.64 -4.19
CA PRO A 40 -7.41 3.36 -4.48
C PRO A 40 -6.89 4.06 -5.73
N PHE A 41 -7.73 4.70 -6.53
CA PHE A 41 -7.34 5.44 -7.74
C PHE A 41 -7.42 6.97 -7.56
N GLN A 42 -7.52 7.45 -6.32
CA GLN A 42 -7.41 8.87 -6.01
C GLN A 42 -6.12 9.46 -6.62
N PRO A 43 -6.18 10.61 -7.33
CA PRO A 43 -5.01 11.19 -8.01
C PRO A 43 -3.79 11.40 -7.10
N ARG A 44 -4.01 11.67 -5.80
CA ARG A 44 -2.94 11.84 -4.80
C ARG A 44 -2.13 10.56 -4.57
N LEU A 45 -2.77 9.39 -4.69
CA LEU A 45 -2.13 8.09 -4.52
C LEU A 45 -1.20 7.74 -5.69
N ARG A 46 -1.40 8.35 -6.87
CA ARG A 46 -0.63 8.04 -8.09
C ARG A 46 -0.54 6.53 -8.36
N THR A 47 -1.65 5.84 -8.12
CA THR A 47 -1.74 4.39 -8.24
C THR A 47 -1.51 3.96 -9.68
N HIS A 48 -0.65 2.96 -9.87
CA HIS A 48 -0.39 2.37 -11.17
C HIS A 48 -0.16 0.88 -11.05
N LYS A 49 -0.53 0.16 -12.11
CA LYS A 49 -0.34 -1.29 -12.21
C LYS A 49 1.14 -1.58 -12.42
N LEU A 50 1.66 -2.56 -11.69
CA LEU A 50 3.02 -3.03 -11.84
C LEU A 50 3.16 -3.90 -13.10
N LYS A 51 4.41 -4.18 -13.48
CA LYS A 51 4.75 -4.99 -14.66
C LYS A 51 5.64 -6.16 -14.25
N GLY A 52 5.88 -7.09 -15.17
CA GLY A 52 6.73 -8.25 -14.92
C GLY A 52 6.08 -9.26 -13.97
N GLU A 53 6.86 -9.77 -13.02
CA GLU A 53 6.39 -10.76 -12.03
C GLU A 53 5.28 -10.22 -11.12
N LEU A 54 5.24 -8.90 -10.92
CA LEU A 54 4.25 -8.21 -10.10
C LEU A 54 3.05 -7.69 -10.91
N LYS A 55 2.81 -8.18 -12.13
CA LYS A 55 1.75 -7.67 -13.02
C LYS A 55 0.32 -7.72 -12.44
N GLU A 56 0.06 -8.51 -11.40
CA GLU A 56 -1.26 -8.54 -10.73
C GLU A 56 -1.36 -7.55 -9.55
N SER A 57 -0.26 -6.87 -9.25
CA SER A 57 -0.14 -5.91 -8.15
C SER A 57 -0.10 -4.48 -8.68
N TYR A 58 -0.31 -3.55 -7.76
CA TYR A 58 -0.33 -2.11 -7.96
C TYR A 58 0.61 -1.47 -6.95
N ALA A 59 1.12 -0.29 -7.29
CA ALA A 59 1.87 0.55 -6.36
C ALA A 59 1.22 1.92 -6.25
N CYS A 60 1.16 2.45 -5.04
CA CYS A 60 0.76 3.84 -4.77
C CYS A 60 1.79 4.58 -3.91
N ASN A 61 1.79 5.91 -4.02
CA ASN A 61 2.60 6.81 -3.23
C ASN A 61 2.06 6.93 -1.81
N ALA A 62 2.93 6.75 -0.80
CA ALA A 62 2.62 6.91 0.61
C ALA A 62 3.34 8.11 1.26
N GLY A 63 3.69 9.12 0.45
CA GLY A 63 4.49 10.28 0.84
C GLY A 63 5.99 10.04 0.63
N TYR A 64 6.72 11.13 0.40
CA TYR A 64 8.16 11.09 0.10
C TYR A 64 8.48 10.10 -1.06
N ASP A 65 9.38 9.17 -0.81
CA ASP A 65 9.80 8.09 -1.71
C ASP A 65 9.12 6.75 -1.38
N LEU A 66 8.15 6.73 -0.46
CA LEU A 66 7.50 5.49 -0.03
C LEU A 66 6.48 4.99 -1.05
N ARG A 67 6.45 3.66 -1.21
CA ARG A 67 5.52 2.92 -2.06
C ARG A 67 4.87 1.80 -1.27
N ILE A 68 3.54 1.76 -1.33
CA ILE A 68 2.76 0.61 -0.88
C ILE A 68 2.48 -0.24 -2.11
N ILE A 69 2.89 -1.51 -2.06
CA ILE A 69 2.49 -2.53 -3.03
C ILE A 69 1.23 -3.20 -2.50
N PHE A 70 0.22 -3.32 -3.35
CA PHE A 70 -1.01 -3.99 -3.00
C PHE A 70 -1.64 -4.67 -4.21
N LYS A 71 -2.63 -5.53 -3.97
CA LYS A 71 -3.47 -6.10 -5.02
C LYS A 71 -4.93 -6.15 -4.60
N PHE A 72 -5.80 -6.16 -5.59
CA PHE A 72 -7.23 -6.41 -5.37
C PHE A 72 -7.47 -7.90 -5.19
N VAL A 73 -8.27 -8.24 -4.18
CA VAL A 73 -8.67 -9.62 -3.86
C VAL A 73 -10.13 -9.65 -3.43
N ASP A 74 -10.77 -10.80 -3.54
CA ASP A 74 -12.07 -11.03 -2.92
C ASP A 74 -11.86 -11.57 -1.49
N HIS A 75 -12.60 -11.01 -0.54
CA HIS A 75 -12.58 -11.43 0.86
C HIS A 75 -14.00 -11.37 1.41
N GLU A 76 -14.51 -12.48 1.95
CA GLU A 76 -15.87 -12.54 2.53
C GLU A 76 -16.98 -11.96 1.62
N ASN A 77 -16.94 -12.31 0.33
CA ASN A 77 -17.89 -11.84 -0.70
C ASN A 77 -17.87 -10.31 -0.96
N GLN A 78 -16.79 -9.61 -0.62
CA GLN A 78 -16.58 -8.20 -0.94
C GLN A 78 -15.16 -7.96 -1.49
N GLN A 79 -15.00 -6.87 -2.25
CA GLN A 79 -13.67 -6.47 -2.72
C GLN A 79 -12.82 -5.93 -1.57
N ALA A 80 -11.58 -6.41 -1.53
CA ALA A 80 -10.57 -6.04 -0.56
C ALA A 80 -9.25 -5.70 -1.24
N ILE A 81 -8.39 -5.02 -0.49
CA ILE A 81 -7.02 -4.70 -0.87
C ILE A 81 -6.10 -5.48 0.04
N LEU A 82 -5.30 -6.39 -0.53
CA LEU A 82 -4.20 -7.02 0.18
C LEU A 82 -2.96 -6.14 0.06
N LEU A 83 -2.51 -5.61 1.19
CA LEU A 83 -1.27 -4.87 1.33
C LEU A 83 -0.10 -5.86 1.37
N GLU A 84 0.68 -5.91 0.30
CA GLU A 84 1.74 -6.90 0.10
C GLU A 84 3.05 -6.45 0.72
N SER A 85 3.45 -5.19 0.48
CA SER A 85 4.71 -4.62 0.97
C SER A 85 4.62 -3.09 1.11
N LEU A 86 5.52 -2.54 1.91
CA LEU A 86 5.80 -1.11 2.00
C LEU A 86 7.32 -0.95 1.97
N GLY A 87 7.83 0.01 1.19
CA GLY A 87 9.26 0.29 1.05
C GLY A 87 9.50 1.61 0.35
N THR A 88 10.76 1.99 0.18
CA THR A 88 11.11 3.09 -0.73
C THR A 88 10.93 2.64 -2.20
N HIS A 89 10.97 3.59 -3.12
CA HIS A 89 10.93 3.30 -4.55
C HIS A 89 11.96 2.24 -4.97
N ASP A 90 13.21 2.36 -4.51
CA ASP A 90 14.32 1.45 -4.86
C ASP A 90 14.28 0.10 -4.11
N GLU A 91 13.51 0.02 -3.02
CA GLU A 91 13.31 -1.25 -2.29
C GLU A 91 12.13 -2.05 -2.87
N VAL A 92 11.27 -1.39 -3.66
CA VAL A 92 10.05 -1.96 -4.24
C VAL A 92 10.19 -2.30 -5.73
N TYR A 93 11.05 -1.56 -6.44
CA TYR A 93 11.39 -1.76 -7.85
C TYR A 93 12.82 -2.25 -8.02
#